data_AF-A0A849SLC6-F1
#
_entry.id   AF-A0A849SLC6-F1
#
_cell.length_a   1.000
_cell.length_b   1.000
_cell.length_c   1.000
_cell.angle_alpha   90.00
_cell.angle_beta   90.00
_cell.angle_gamma   90.00
#
_symmetry.space_group_name_H-M   'P 1'
#
loop_
_entity.id
_entity.type
_entity.pdbx_description
1 polymer ?
#
loop_
_entity_poly.entity_id
_entity_poly.type
_entity_poly.pdbx_seq_one_letter_code
_entity_poly.pdbx_strand_id
1 'polypeptide(L)'
;MAPRGGRRAARAKAAGVAVAPRRASFKEKRELGELPARIEQLEARKRQLFERMASPEFYSAPGPEIAKAKSQVAAIEAELQEALARWVELEALASGD
;
A
#
# COMPACT_ATOMS: atom_id res chain seq x y z
N MET A 1 57.59 -25.55 -0.25
CA MET A 1 57.24 -24.96 1.06
C MET A 1 56.26 -23.82 0.83
N ALA A 2 54.95 -24.05 1.03
CA ALA A 2 53.98 -22.99 1.32
C ALA A 2 53.92 -22.81 2.86
N PRO A 3 53.11 -21.91 3.48
CA PRO A 3 52.20 -20.88 2.96
C PRO A 3 52.19 -19.55 3.79
N ARG A 4 51.33 -18.59 3.42
CA ARG A 4 50.46 -17.70 4.26
C ARG A 4 50.10 -16.46 3.41
N GLY A 5 48.85 -16.17 3.04
CA GLY A 5 47.60 -16.34 3.78
C GLY A 5 47.26 -15.05 4.52
N GLY A 6 46.82 -14.01 3.80
CA GLY A 6 46.47 -12.69 4.36
C GLY A 6 45.14 -12.18 3.80
N ARG A 7 44.05 -12.67 4.38
CA ARG A 7 42.66 -12.28 4.11
C ARG A 7 42.44 -10.80 4.41
N ARG A 8 41.89 -10.06 3.43
CA ARG A 8 40.99 -8.92 3.69
C ARG A 8 39.92 -8.78 2.59
N ALA A 9 39.37 -9.92 2.18
CA ALA A 9 38.02 -9.98 1.63
C ALA A 9 37.08 -10.42 2.76
N ALA A 10 36.71 -9.48 3.62
CA ALA A 10 35.64 -9.61 4.60
C ALA A 10 35.29 -8.17 4.99
N ARG A 11 34.16 -7.61 4.57
CA ARG A 11 32.84 -8.14 4.91
C ARG A 11 31.80 -7.54 3.95
N ALA A 12 31.63 -8.16 2.80
CA ALA A 12 30.33 -8.18 2.15
C ALA A 12 29.42 -9.04 3.03
N LYS A 13 28.83 -8.46 4.07
CA LYS A 13 27.72 -9.09 4.79
C LYS A 13 26.43 -8.67 4.10
N ALA A 14 26.28 -9.12 2.86
CA ALA A 14 24.99 -9.56 2.36
C ALA A 14 24.69 -10.86 3.12
N ALA A 15 24.21 -10.72 4.35
CA ALA A 15 23.56 -11.80 5.06
C ALA A 15 22.09 -11.40 5.13
N GLY A 16 21.25 -12.18 4.45
CA GLY A 16 19.81 -12.04 4.48
C GLY A 16 19.35 -11.74 5.89
N VAL A 17 18.69 -10.59 6.05
CA VAL A 17 17.83 -10.37 7.19
C VAL A 17 16.71 -11.36 6.98
N ALA A 18 16.87 -12.56 7.53
CA ALA A 18 15.72 -13.28 8.04
C ALA A 18 15.00 -12.26 8.93
N VAL A 19 13.85 -11.79 8.45
CA VAL A 19 13.02 -10.83 9.17
C VAL A 19 12.57 -11.55 10.41
N ALA A 20 13.35 -11.41 11.49
CA ALA A 20 12.84 -11.72 12.81
C ALA A 20 11.54 -10.92 12.96
N PRO A 21 10.45 -11.51 13.48
CA PRO A 21 9.16 -10.83 13.59
C PRO A 21 9.38 -9.53 14.35
N ARG A 22 9.39 -8.42 13.61
CA ARG A 22 9.63 -7.10 14.18
C ARG A 22 8.29 -6.57 14.62
N ARG A 23 8.21 -6.14 15.87
CA ARG A 23 7.02 -5.44 16.36
C ARG A 23 6.85 -4.13 15.60
N ALA A 24 5.60 -3.76 15.32
CA ALA A 24 5.28 -2.47 14.73
C ALA A 24 5.89 -1.30 15.53
N SER A 25 6.59 -0.41 14.83
CA SER A 25 7.15 0.83 15.39
C SER A 25 6.05 1.80 15.78
N PHE A 26 6.37 2.84 16.56
CA PHE A 26 5.41 3.89 16.92
C PHE A 26 4.75 4.56 15.69
N LYS A 27 5.53 4.80 14.63
CA LYS A 27 5.03 5.34 13.36
C LYS A 27 4.05 4.39 12.67
N GLU A 28 4.38 3.10 12.64
CA GLU A 28 3.58 2.03 12.02
C GLU A 28 2.26 1.84 12.78
N LYS A 29 2.26 1.90 14.12
CA LYS A 29 1.03 1.86 14.94
C LYS A 29 0.12 3.06 14.73
N ARG A 30 0.69 4.24 14.51
CA ARG A 30 -0.07 5.44 14.18
C ARG A 30 -0.71 5.30 12.80
N GLU A 31 0.07 4.88 11.81
CA GLU A 31 -0.41 4.61 10.46
C GLU A 31 -1.56 3.58 10.47
N LEU A 32 -1.42 2.50 11.25
CA LEU A 32 -2.47 1.49 11.44
C LEU A 32 -3.80 2.10 11.94
N GLY A 33 -3.74 3.06 12.86
CA GLY A 33 -4.93 3.78 13.35
C GLY A 33 -5.51 4.79 12.36
N GLU A 34 -4.70 5.31 11.44
CA GLU A 34 -5.13 6.29 10.42
C GLU A 34 -5.70 5.61 9.16
N LEU A 35 -5.28 4.36 8.88
CA LEU A 35 -5.70 3.60 7.71
C LEU A 35 -7.22 3.34 7.61
N PRO A 36 -7.96 2.97 8.68
CA PRO A 36 -9.41 2.78 8.61
C PRO A 36 -10.13 4.03 8.10
N ALA A 37 -9.80 5.20 8.66
CA ALA A 37 -10.39 6.46 8.23
C ALA A 37 -10.01 6.81 6.78
N ARG A 38 -8.80 6.46 6.33
CA ARG A 38 -8.37 6.64 4.94
C ARG A 38 -9.15 5.72 3.99
N ILE A 39 -9.35 4.45 4.37
CA ILE A 39 -10.13 3.48 3.61
C ILE A 39 -11.58 3.97 3.47
N GLU A 40 -12.22 4.38 4.56
CA GLU A 40 -13.59 4.92 4.52
C GLU A 40 -13.73 6.14 3.59
N GLN A 41 -12.74 7.04 3.61
CA GLN A 41 -12.71 8.21 2.70
C GLN A 41 -12.57 7.81 1.23
N LEU A 42 -11.71 6.83 0.94
CA LEU A 42 -11.54 6.30 -0.42
C LEU A 42 -12.82 5.60 -0.89
N GLU A 43 -13.45 4.79 -0.04
CA GLU A 43 -14.74 4.15 -0.34
C GLU A 43 -15.85 5.17 -0.58
N ALA A 44 -15.93 6.22 0.25
CA ALA A 44 -16.90 7.30 0.07
C ALA A 44 -16.68 8.04 -1.26
N ARG A 45 -15.43 8.35 -1.60
CA ARG A 45 -15.08 8.96 -2.89
C ARG A 45 -15.46 8.06 -4.07
N LYS A 46 -15.17 6.76 -3.98
CA LYS A 46 -15.57 5.77 -4.99
C LYS A 46 -17.09 5.77 -5.15
N ARG A 47 -17.85 5.68 -4.05
CA ARG A 47 -19.33 5.72 -4.08
C ARG A 47 -19.84 6.98 -4.75
N GLN A 48 -19.35 8.16 -4.36
CA GLN A 48 -19.74 9.42 -4.98
C GLN A 48 -19.46 9.47 -6.49
N LEU A 49 -18.33 8.91 -6.92
CA LEU A 49 -18.04 8.82 -8.36
C LEU A 49 -19.01 7.87 -9.07
N PHE A 50 -19.29 6.71 -8.48
CA PHE A 50 -20.26 5.76 -9.03
C PHE A 50 -21.67 6.35 -9.12
N GLU A 51 -22.12 7.09 -8.11
CA GLU A 51 -23.41 7.78 -8.15
C GLU A 51 -23.47 8.80 -9.29
N ARG A 52 -22.41 9.59 -9.48
CA ARG A 52 -22.32 10.52 -10.61
C ARG A 52 -22.31 9.79 -11.95
N MET A 53 -21.63 8.64 -12.03
CA MET A 53 -21.57 7.81 -13.24
C MET A 53 -22.88 7.06 -13.54
N ALA A 54 -23.71 6.83 -12.52
CA ALA A 54 -25.02 6.21 -12.66
C ALA A 54 -26.07 7.18 -13.23
N SER A 55 -25.82 8.49 -13.20
CA SER A 55 -26.72 9.48 -13.78
C SER A 55 -26.78 9.37 -15.31
N PRO A 56 -27.96 9.47 -15.93
CA PRO A 56 -28.11 9.42 -17.39
C PRO A 56 -27.35 10.55 -18.10
N GLU A 57 -27.23 11.72 -17.46
CA GLU A 57 -26.46 12.86 -17.96
C GLU A 57 -24.96 12.54 -18.14
N PHE A 58 -24.43 11.62 -17.32
CA PHE A 58 -23.03 11.21 -17.41
C PHE A 58 -22.74 10.41 -18.68
N TYR A 59 -23.69 9.60 -19.15
CA TYR A 59 -23.54 8.89 -20.42
C TYR A 59 -23.63 9.81 -21.64
N SER A 60 -24.22 10.98 -21.47
CA SER A 60 -24.24 12.06 -22.47
C SER A 60 -23.00 12.97 -22.38
N ALA A 61 -22.12 12.78 -21.40
CA ALA A 61 -20.91 13.57 -21.23
C ALA A 61 -19.90 13.29 -22.35
N PRO A 62 -19.00 14.24 -22.67
CA PRO A 62 -17.97 14.02 -23.66
C PRO A 62 -17.04 12.87 -23.26
N GLY A 63 -16.63 12.05 -24.24
CA GLY A 63 -15.73 10.90 -24.06
C GLY A 63 -14.53 11.11 -23.12
N PRO A 64 -13.78 12.24 -23.16
CA PRO A 64 -12.71 12.50 -22.20
C PRO A 64 -13.16 12.60 -20.74
N GLU A 65 -14.34 13.16 -20.45
CA GLU A 65 -14.89 13.23 -19.08
C GLU A 65 -15.27 11.83 -18.57
N ILE A 66 -15.87 11.00 -19.44
CA ILE A 66 -16.20 9.60 -19.11
C ILE A 66 -14.93 8.80 -18.83
N ALA A 67 -13.92 8.94 -19.69
CA ALA A 67 -12.62 8.28 -19.51
C ALA A 67 -11.93 8.73 -18.22
N LYS A 68 -11.96 10.03 -17.92
CA LYS A 68 -11.40 10.59 -16.69
C LYS A 68 -12.06 10.01 -15.44
N ALA A 69 -13.39 9.96 -15.39
CA ALA A 69 -14.10 9.40 -14.25
C ALA A 69 -13.79 7.90 -14.07
N LYS A 70 -13.73 7.12 -15.16
CA LYS A 70 -13.31 5.71 -15.11
C LYS A 70 -11.88 5.55 -14.56
N SER A 71 -10.94 6.38 -15.02
CA SER A 71 -9.57 6.38 -14.50
C SER A 71 -9.50 6.77 -13.03
N GLN A 72 -10.33 7.70 -12.58
CA GLN A 72 -10.42 8.08 -11.17
C GLN A 72 -10.97 6.93 -10.31
N VAL A 73 -11.99 6.20 -10.77
CA VAL A 73 -12.47 4.98 -10.08
C VAL A 73 -11.32 3.97 -9.97
N ALA A 74 -10.65 3.66 -11.07
CA ALA A 74 -9.56 2.68 -11.08
C ALA A 74 -8.41 3.07 -10.14
N ALA A 75 -8.05 4.36 -10.07
CA ALA A 75 -7.05 4.87 -9.15
C ALA A 75 -7.47 4.68 -7.68
N ILE A 76 -8.71 5.04 -7.34
CA ILE A 76 -9.24 4.87 -5.98
C ILE A 76 -9.28 3.38 -5.59
N GLU A 77 -9.64 2.49 -6.53
CA GLU A 77 -9.63 1.06 -6.28
C GLU A 77 -8.23 0.51 -6.01
N ALA A 78 -7.23 0.96 -6.77
CA ALA A 78 -5.83 0.61 -6.50
C ALA A 78 -5.40 1.11 -5.11
N GLU A 79 -5.68 2.38 -4.78
CA GLU A 79 -5.35 2.95 -3.47
C GLU A 79 -6.05 2.21 -2.31
N LEU A 80 -7.30 1.77 -2.51
CA LEU A 80 -8.01 0.96 -1.53
C LEU A 80 -7.32 -0.38 -1.29
N GLN A 81 -6.94 -1.08 -2.36
CA GLN A 81 -6.24 -2.35 -2.25
C GLN A 81 -4.88 -2.18 -1.55
N GLU A 82 -4.13 -1.13 -1.86
CA GLU A 82 -2.87 -0.81 -1.19
C GLU A 82 -3.07 -0.48 0.29
N ALA A 83 -4.08 0.34 0.62
CA ALA A 83 -4.39 0.69 2.00
C ALA A 83 -4.83 -0.52 2.83
N LEU A 84 -5.66 -1.40 2.25
CA LEU A 84 -6.09 -2.66 2.88
C LEU A 84 -4.93 -3.62 3.09
N ALA A 85 -4.08 -3.82 2.07
CA ALA A 85 -2.89 -4.67 2.18
C ALA A 85 -1.94 -4.14 3.26
N ARG A 86 -1.73 -2.82 3.30
CA ARG A 86 -0.92 -2.17 4.32
C ARG A 86 -1.53 -2.32 5.71
N TRP A 87 -2.85 -2.22 5.83
CA TRP A 87 -3.54 -2.39 7.11
C TRP A 87 -3.32 -3.81 7.65
N VAL A 88 -3.52 -4.84 6.82
CA VAL A 88 -3.27 -6.25 7.19
C VAL A 88 -1.81 -6.47 7.59
N GLU A 89 -0.86 -5.93 6.83
CA GLU A 89 0.58 -6.04 7.15
C GLU A 89 0.90 -5.41 8.52
N LEU A 90 0.33 -4.23 8.80
CA LEU A 90 0.54 -3.55 10.07
C LEU A 90 -0.17 -4.24 11.24
N GLU A 91 -1.36 -4.79 11.03
CA GLU A 91 -2.08 -5.61 12.02
C GLU A 91 -1.25 -6.84 12.41
N ALA A 92 -0.63 -7.52 11.45
CA ALA A 92 0.25 -8.66 11.70
C ALA A 92 1.47 -8.25 12.53
N LEU A 93 2.15 -7.16 12.15
CA LEU A 93 3.29 -6.62 12.90
C LEU A 93 2.91 -6.11 14.30
N ALA A 94 1.68 -5.64 14.50
CA ALA A 94 1.16 -5.16 15.77
C ALA A 94 0.77 -6.33 16.70
N SER A 95 0.17 -7.37 16.15
CA SER A 95 -0.26 -8.59 16.85
C SER A 95 0.91 -9.54 17.15
N GLY A 96 2.01 -9.44 16.40
CA GLY A 96 3.22 -10.25 16.58
C GLY A 96 3.11 -11.65 15.98
N ASP A 97 2.27 -11.80 14.96
CA ASP A 97 2.17 -12.99 14.10
C ASP A 97 3.26 -12.98 13.02
#